data_AF-A0A529M1K3-F1
#
_entry.id   AF-A0A529M1K3-F1
#
_cell.length_a   1.000
_cell.length_b   1.000
_cell.length_c   1.000
_cell.angle_alpha   90.00
_cell.angle_beta   90.00
_cell.angle_gamma   90.00
#
_symmetry.space_group_name_H-M   'P 1'
#
loop_
_entity.id
_entity.type
_entity.pdbx_description
1 polymer ?
#
loop_
_entity_poly.entity_id
_entity_poly.type
_entity_poly.pdbx_seq_one_letter_code
_entity_poly.pdbx_strand_id
1 'polypeptide(L)'
;DLLGARIGVEYDTHGLTAYNGRRLDEQLQTFGQIADASGIVGRLRLFKSPAEIAKAEKAANLSDDALDAALPLIKQGGDEGLILAAMQGAVFAGGGDYPANEYIIGSGADALLCRYKAGRRKLTKNDQLTLEWAGVFHHYHAPMMRTILTGKVSKRHQELFDASRAALLA
;
A
#
# COMPACT_ATOMS: atom_id res chain seq x y z
N ASP A 1 -4.69 -5.22 39.41
CA ASP A 1 -3.65 -6.20 39.76
C ASP A 1 -3.78 -7.38 38.80
N LEU A 2 -2.68 -7.84 38.19
CA LEU A 2 -2.65 -8.90 37.17
C LEU A 2 -1.81 -10.11 37.61
N LEU A 3 -1.33 -10.14 38.87
CA LEU A 3 -0.52 -11.24 39.39
C LEU A 3 -1.28 -12.58 39.30
N GLY A 4 -0.63 -13.59 38.72
CA GLY A 4 -1.21 -14.93 38.52
C GLY A 4 -2.23 -15.02 37.39
N ALA A 5 -2.54 -13.92 36.69
CA ALA A 5 -3.47 -13.92 35.57
C ALA A 5 -2.90 -14.64 34.34
N ARG A 6 -3.80 -15.01 33.42
CA ARG A 6 -3.41 -15.50 32.09
C ARG A 6 -3.25 -14.33 31.14
N ILE A 7 -2.05 -14.16 30.59
CA ILE A 7 -1.67 -13.00 29.77
C ILE A 7 -1.39 -13.48 28.35
N GLY A 8 -2.15 -12.95 27.39
CA GLY A 8 -1.96 -13.22 25.97
C GLY A 8 -0.87 -12.35 25.37
N VAL A 9 0.03 -12.94 24.59
CA VAL A 9 1.10 -12.24 23.86
C VAL A 9 0.98 -12.60 22.37
N GLU A 10 0.99 -11.60 21.49
CA GLU A 10 1.12 -11.85 20.04
C GLU A 10 2.60 -12.00 19.70
N TYR A 11 3.07 -13.24 19.53
CA TYR A 11 4.44 -13.56 19.12
C TYR A 11 4.63 -13.50 17.61
N ASP A 12 3.57 -13.78 16.84
CA ASP A 12 3.56 -13.65 15.38
C ASP A 12 3.21 -12.21 14.99
N THR A 13 4.17 -11.31 15.19
CA THR A 13 4.03 -9.90 14.84
C THR A 13 5.37 -9.29 14.43
N HIS A 14 5.33 -8.31 13.54
CA HIS A 14 6.52 -7.62 13.03
C HIS A 14 7.25 -6.81 14.11
N GLY A 15 6.55 -6.40 15.18
CA GLY A 15 7.10 -5.53 16.22
C GLY A 15 7.83 -6.26 17.35
N LEU A 16 7.52 -7.54 17.59
CA LEU A 16 8.13 -8.32 18.67
C LEU A 16 9.27 -9.15 18.11
N THR A 17 10.48 -8.59 18.18
CA THR A 17 11.68 -9.35 17.80
C THR A 17 11.90 -10.51 18.76
N ALA A 18 12.57 -11.57 18.29
CA ALA A 18 12.97 -12.70 19.14
C ALA A 18 13.79 -12.27 20.38
N TYR A 19 14.57 -11.18 20.25
CA TYR A 19 15.29 -10.59 21.38
C TYR A 19 14.34 -10.05 22.45
N ASN A 20 13.31 -9.28 22.06
CA ASN A 20 12.33 -8.73 23.00
C ASN A 20 11.40 -9.81 23.55
N GLY A 21 11.00 -10.79 22.73
CA GLY A 21 10.18 -11.93 23.15
C GLY A 21 10.82 -12.71 24.30
N ARG A 22 12.11 -13.08 24.17
CA ARG A 22 12.82 -13.78 25.25
C ARG A 22 12.85 -12.99 26.56
N ARG A 23 13.10 -11.68 26.48
CA ARG A 23 13.10 -10.81 27.67
C ARG A 23 11.73 -10.70 28.31
N LEU A 24 10.67 -10.63 27.50
CA LEU A 24 9.30 -10.62 27.98
C LEU A 24 8.99 -11.91 28.75
N ASP A 25 9.30 -13.06 28.17
CA ASP A 25 9.06 -14.38 28.75
C ASP A 25 9.81 -14.53 30.09
N GLU A 26 11.09 -14.15 30.12
CA GLU A 26 11.92 -14.20 31.33
C GLU A 26 11.35 -13.37 32.48
N GLN A 27 10.80 -12.19 32.19
CA GLN A 27 10.25 -11.29 33.21
C GLN A 27 8.84 -11.72 33.66
N LEU A 28 8.05 -12.31 32.76
CA LEU A 28 6.66 -12.63 33.06
C LEU A 28 6.42 -14.05 33.56
N GLN A 29 7.39 -14.97 33.39
CA GLN A 29 7.25 -16.38 33.81
C GLN A 29 6.91 -16.55 35.30
N THR A 30 7.35 -15.63 36.17
CA THR A 30 7.05 -15.64 37.62
C THR A 30 5.86 -14.75 37.99
N PHE A 31 5.38 -13.92 37.06
CA PHE A 31 4.28 -12.98 37.28
C PHE A 31 2.92 -13.57 36.92
N GLY A 32 2.83 -14.38 35.87
CA GLY A 32 1.56 -14.94 35.39
C GLY A 32 1.74 -16.08 34.38
N GLN A 33 0.62 -16.56 33.84
CA GLN A 33 0.61 -17.62 32.83
C GLN A 33 0.59 -17.00 31.43
N ILE A 34 1.71 -17.09 30.72
CA ILE A 34 1.81 -16.55 29.35
C ILE A 34 1.24 -17.55 28.35
N ALA A 35 0.44 -17.04 27.41
CA ALA A 35 -0.11 -17.82 26.31
C ALA A 35 0.08 -17.06 24.99
N ASP A 36 0.38 -17.80 23.93
CA ASP A 36 0.36 -17.24 22.59
C ASP A 36 -1.10 -16.87 22.22
N ALA A 37 -1.28 -15.59 21.90
CA ALA A 37 -2.54 -14.97 21.53
C ALA A 37 -2.49 -14.36 20.12
N SER A 38 -1.51 -14.77 19.31
CA SER A 38 -1.29 -14.28 17.96
C SER A 38 -2.55 -14.37 17.09
N GLY A 39 -2.80 -13.31 16.33
CA GLY A 39 -3.91 -13.24 15.38
C GLY A 39 -5.27 -12.92 16.01
N ILE A 40 -5.37 -12.72 17.33
CA ILE A 40 -6.59 -12.17 17.94
C ILE A 40 -6.82 -10.74 17.43
N VAL A 41 -5.80 -9.87 17.50
CA VAL A 41 -5.93 -8.46 17.10
C VAL A 41 -6.16 -8.36 15.59
N GLY A 42 -5.46 -9.19 14.80
CA GLY A 42 -5.65 -9.26 13.35
C GLY A 42 -7.09 -9.59 12.95
N ARG A 43 -7.72 -10.58 13.62
CA ARG A 43 -9.13 -10.94 13.38
C ARG A 43 -10.10 -9.84 13.79
N LEU A 44 -9.86 -9.17 14.92
CA LEU A 44 -10.71 -8.05 15.35
C LEU A 44 -10.67 -6.89 14.35
N ARG A 45 -9.50 -6.60 13.77
CA ARG A 45 -9.31 -5.55 12.77
C ARG A 45 -9.88 -5.88 11.39
N LEU A 46 -10.40 -7.09 11.17
CA LEU A 46 -11.02 -7.47 9.90
C LEU A 46 -12.26 -6.62 9.62
N PHE A 47 -13.11 -6.45 10.62
CA PHE A 47 -14.34 -5.67 10.54
C PHE A 47 -14.09 -4.24 11.02
N LYS A 48 -14.32 -3.27 10.14
CA LYS A 48 -14.07 -1.85 10.42
C LYS A 48 -15.32 -1.26 11.05
N SER A 49 -15.13 -0.47 12.10
CA SER A 49 -16.19 0.38 12.63
C SER A 49 -16.53 1.52 11.66
N PRO A 50 -17.69 2.19 11.80
CA PRO A 50 -18.04 3.33 10.94
C PRO A 50 -16.98 4.45 10.92
N ALA A 51 -16.33 4.73 12.05
CA ALA A 51 -15.28 5.74 12.14
C ALA A 51 -14.00 5.34 11.38
N GLU A 52 -13.74 4.05 11.23
CA GLU A 52 -12.60 3.53 10.47
C GLU A 52 -12.89 3.53 8.97
N ILE A 53 -14.13 3.21 8.58
CA ILE A 53 -14.59 3.31 7.19
C ILE A 53 -14.45 4.74 6.69
N ALA A 54 -14.90 5.74 7.47
CA ALA A 54 -14.76 7.15 7.10
C ALA A 54 -13.29 7.57 6.85
N LYS A 55 -12.34 6.99 7.61
CA LYS A 55 -10.89 7.23 7.37
C LYS A 55 -10.41 6.53 6.10
N ALA A 56 -10.87 5.32 5.83
CA ALA A 56 -10.55 4.59 4.60
C ALA A 56 -11.11 5.29 3.36
N GLU A 57 -12.33 5.84 3.43
CA GLU A 57 -12.94 6.65 2.36
C GLU A 57 -12.15 7.94 2.12
N LYS A 58 -11.73 8.63 3.19
CA LYS A 58 -10.84 9.79 3.06
C LYS A 58 -9.51 9.41 2.40
N ALA A 59 -8.91 8.28 2.79
CA ALA A 59 -7.71 7.75 2.16
C ALA A 59 -7.93 7.42 0.67
N ALA A 60 -9.09 6.90 0.30
CA ALA A 60 -9.45 6.61 -1.10
C ALA A 60 -9.55 7.89 -1.94
N ASN A 61 -10.17 8.95 -1.42
CA ASN A 61 -10.20 10.24 -2.10
C ASN A 61 -8.78 10.79 -2.33
N LEU A 62 -7.88 10.64 -1.35
CA LEU A 62 -6.47 11.03 -1.52
C LEU A 62 -5.75 10.18 -2.58
N SER A 63 -6.12 8.90 -2.74
CA SER A 63 -5.59 8.07 -3.84
C SER A 63 -6.03 8.59 -5.20
N ASP A 64 -7.28 9.03 -5.32
CA ASP A 64 -7.80 9.60 -6.56
C ASP A 64 -7.14 10.94 -6.86
N ASP A 65 -7.02 11.84 -5.87
CA ASP A 65 -6.30 13.12 -5.98
C ASP A 65 -4.83 12.92 -6.44
N ALA A 66 -4.18 11.87 -5.94
CA ALA A 66 -2.81 11.52 -6.34
C ALA A 66 -2.73 11.12 -7.82
N LEU A 67 -3.69 10.31 -8.31
CA LEU A 67 -3.74 9.96 -9.72
C LEU A 67 -4.00 11.19 -10.59
N ASP A 68 -4.93 12.05 -10.19
CA ASP A 68 -5.25 13.28 -10.90
C ASP A 68 -4.04 14.20 -11.01
N ALA A 69 -3.21 14.29 -9.97
CA ALA A 69 -1.94 15.01 -10.00
C ALA A 69 -0.90 14.39 -10.95
N ALA A 70 -0.91 13.06 -11.11
CA ALA A 70 -0.02 12.35 -12.01
C ALA A 70 -0.39 12.51 -13.49
N LEU A 71 -1.68 12.43 -13.83
CA LEU A 71 -2.16 12.34 -15.21
C LEU A 71 -1.58 13.41 -16.17
N PRO A 72 -1.47 14.70 -15.81
CA PRO A 72 -0.90 15.73 -16.69
C PRO A 72 0.59 15.55 -17.01
N LEU A 73 1.30 14.79 -16.16
CA LEU A 73 2.73 14.50 -16.29
C LEU A 73 2.99 13.22 -17.11
N ILE A 74 1.98 12.35 -17.25
CA ILE A 74 2.09 11.08 -17.98
C ILE A 74 1.95 11.34 -19.48
N LYS A 75 3.07 11.68 -20.10
CA LYS A 75 3.20 11.93 -21.55
C LYS A 75 4.62 11.64 -22.02
N GLN A 76 4.85 11.65 -23.34
CA GLN A 76 6.19 11.55 -23.89
C GLN A 76 7.14 12.59 -23.25
N GLY A 77 8.29 12.12 -22.75
CA GLY A 77 9.28 12.93 -22.06
C GLY A 77 8.97 13.21 -20.58
N GLY A 78 7.80 12.81 -20.07
CA GLY A 78 7.44 12.88 -18.66
C GLY A 78 8.41 12.07 -17.81
N ASP A 79 8.77 12.58 -16.63
CA ASP A 79 9.75 11.95 -15.74
C ASP A 79 9.02 11.16 -14.65
N GLU A 80 9.35 9.87 -14.51
CA GLU A 80 8.75 9.01 -13.47
C GLU A 80 8.95 9.57 -12.05
N GLY A 81 10.08 10.24 -11.78
CA GLY A 81 10.34 10.87 -10.50
C GLY A 81 9.42 12.06 -10.22
N LEU A 82 9.14 12.88 -11.24
CA LEU A 82 8.20 14.00 -11.11
C LEU A 82 6.76 13.51 -10.95
N ILE A 83 6.40 12.42 -11.63
CA ILE A 83 5.09 11.77 -11.45
C ILE A 83 4.94 11.31 -10.01
N LEU A 84 5.91 10.57 -9.45
CA LEU A 84 5.89 10.16 -8.03
C LEU A 84 5.77 11.35 -7.09
N ALA A 85 6.58 12.39 -7.30
CA ALA A 85 6.59 13.57 -6.45
C ALA A 85 5.22 14.27 -6.44
N ALA A 86 4.57 14.38 -7.60
CA ALA A 86 3.22 14.95 -7.70
C ALA A 86 2.19 14.10 -6.95
N MET A 87 2.22 12.77 -7.11
CA MET A 87 1.31 11.85 -6.41
C MET A 87 1.46 11.96 -4.89
N GLN A 88 2.70 11.86 -4.38
CA GLN A 88 2.97 11.95 -2.94
C GLN A 88 2.63 13.35 -2.40
N GLY A 89 2.95 14.39 -3.17
CA GLY A 89 2.63 15.77 -2.83
C GLY A 89 1.13 16.01 -2.68
N ALA A 90 0.30 15.44 -3.56
CA ALA A 90 -1.15 15.53 -3.47
C ALA A 90 -1.69 14.90 -2.18
N VAL A 91 -1.20 13.70 -1.82
CA VAL A 91 -1.59 13.03 -0.57
C VAL A 91 -1.22 13.88 0.64
N PHE A 92 0.01 14.37 0.73
CA PHE A 92 0.45 15.18 1.87
C PHE A 92 -0.28 16.53 1.95
N ALA A 93 -0.48 17.21 0.82
CA ALA A 93 -1.22 18.47 0.76
C ALA A 93 -2.69 18.29 1.18
N GLY A 94 -3.27 17.12 0.92
CA GLY A 94 -4.63 16.74 1.36
C GLY A 94 -4.74 16.34 2.83
N GLY A 95 -3.66 16.45 3.61
CA GLY A 95 -3.59 16.05 5.02
C GLY A 95 -3.38 14.56 5.25
N GLY A 96 -2.93 13.84 4.21
CA GLY A 96 -2.59 12.44 4.28
C GLY A 96 -1.22 12.16 4.91
N ASP A 97 -0.84 10.88 4.93
CA ASP A 97 0.35 10.38 5.60
C ASP A 97 1.17 9.43 4.70
N TYR A 98 2.29 8.91 5.21
CA TYR A 98 3.12 7.93 4.53
C TYR A 98 2.38 6.61 4.32
N PRO A 99 2.46 6.02 3.11
CA PRO A 99 1.98 4.67 2.87
C PRO A 99 2.86 3.63 3.54
N ALA A 100 2.26 2.51 3.95
CA ALA A 100 2.97 1.37 4.50
C ALA A 100 3.96 0.72 3.52
N ASN A 101 3.74 0.91 2.21
CA ASN A 101 4.62 0.47 1.13
C ASN A 101 4.98 1.66 0.24
N GLU A 102 6.17 1.63 -0.38
CA GLU A 102 6.56 2.63 -1.37
C GLU A 102 5.60 2.65 -2.57
N TYR A 103 5.48 3.81 -3.21
CA TYR A 103 4.80 3.89 -4.50
C TYR A 103 5.62 3.17 -5.56
N ILE A 104 4.94 2.37 -6.37
CA ILE A 104 5.53 1.59 -7.45
C ILE A 104 5.22 2.31 -8.74
N ILE A 105 6.28 2.61 -9.48
CA ILE A 105 6.20 3.16 -10.84
C ILE A 105 7.25 2.49 -11.72
N GLY A 106 6.84 2.09 -12.91
CA GLY A 106 7.74 1.61 -13.94
C GLY A 106 7.14 1.76 -15.33
N SER A 107 7.93 2.28 -16.28
CA SER A 107 7.53 2.42 -17.68
C SER A 107 8.24 1.43 -18.61
N GLY A 108 7.70 1.18 -19.80
CA GLY A 108 8.32 0.34 -20.83
C GLY A 108 8.64 -1.06 -20.30
N ALA A 109 9.91 -1.50 -20.40
CA ALA A 109 10.36 -2.79 -19.89
C ALA A 109 10.16 -2.96 -18.37
N ASP A 110 10.21 -1.86 -17.61
CA ASP A 110 10.07 -1.88 -16.15
C ASP A 110 8.60 -1.94 -15.69
N ALA A 111 7.65 -1.71 -16.59
CA ALA A 111 6.21 -1.74 -16.26
C ALA A 111 5.74 -3.13 -15.79
N LEU A 112 6.50 -4.18 -16.08
CA LEU A 112 6.19 -5.56 -15.70
C LEU A 112 6.82 -5.98 -14.36
N LEU A 113 7.64 -5.13 -13.73
CA LEU A 113 8.28 -5.47 -12.46
C LEU A 113 7.28 -5.50 -11.30
N CYS A 114 6.27 -4.62 -11.30
CA CYS A 114 5.25 -4.50 -10.24
C CYS A 114 5.83 -4.49 -8.82
N ARG A 115 7.01 -3.88 -8.67
CA ARG A 115 7.81 -3.78 -7.44
C ARG A 115 8.58 -2.47 -7.44
N TYR A 116 8.94 -2.02 -6.25
CA TYR A 116 9.81 -0.86 -6.10
C TYR A 116 11.17 -1.11 -6.78
N LYS A 117 11.69 -0.09 -7.46
CA LYS A 117 13.05 -0.09 -8.03
C LYS A 117 13.68 1.30 -7.92
N ALA A 118 15.01 1.37 -8.01
CA ALA A 118 15.75 2.60 -8.26
C ALA A 118 15.86 2.88 -9.77
N GLY A 119 16.39 4.05 -10.14
CA GLY A 119 16.64 4.40 -11.56
C GLY A 119 15.37 4.82 -12.30
N ARG A 120 14.91 6.04 -12.01
CA ARG A 120 13.76 6.65 -12.69
C ARG A 120 14.09 6.95 -14.15
N ARG A 121 13.10 6.76 -15.01
CA ARG A 121 13.21 6.98 -16.45
C ARG A 121 12.30 8.12 -16.89
N LYS A 122 12.54 8.57 -18.12
CA LYS A 122 11.57 9.39 -18.86
C LYS A 122 10.74 8.50 -19.76
N LEU A 123 9.44 8.77 -19.79
CA LEU A 123 8.47 8.05 -20.60
C LEU A 123 8.74 8.28 -22.08
N THR A 124 8.65 7.23 -22.90
CA THR A 124 8.72 7.35 -24.35
C THR A 124 7.34 7.64 -24.96
N LYS A 125 7.29 7.82 -26.28
CA LYS A 125 6.04 8.03 -27.03
C LYS A 125 5.06 6.85 -26.91
N ASN A 126 5.57 5.63 -26.76
CA ASN A 126 4.76 4.41 -26.73
C ASN A 126 5.17 3.52 -25.55
N ASP A 127 5.07 4.06 -24.34
CA ASP A 127 5.29 3.28 -23.12
C ASP A 127 3.97 2.79 -22.55
N GLN A 128 4.04 1.60 -21.94
CA GLN A 128 3.15 1.24 -20.85
C GLN A 128 3.77 1.73 -19.54
N LEU A 129 2.94 2.29 -18.66
CA LEU A 129 3.28 2.71 -17.30
C LEU A 129 2.43 1.89 -16.33
N THR A 130 3.06 1.29 -15.33
CA THR A 130 2.36 0.69 -14.19
C THR A 130 2.55 1.59 -12.99
N LEU A 131 1.43 1.92 -12.32
CA LEU A 131 1.38 2.65 -11.07
C LEU A 131 0.72 1.78 -10.01
N GLU A 132 1.35 1.63 -8.85
CA GLU A 132 0.71 1.16 -7.62
C GLU A 132 1.00 2.18 -6.51
N TRP A 133 -0.04 2.64 -5.83
CA TRP A 133 0.09 3.68 -4.81
C TRP A 133 -1.02 3.54 -3.77
N ALA A 134 -0.94 4.32 -2.71
CA ALA A 134 -2.02 4.45 -1.73
C ALA A 134 -2.09 5.88 -1.20
N GLY A 135 -3.28 6.46 -1.24
CA GLY A 135 -3.67 7.52 -0.34
C GLY A 135 -3.79 6.96 1.08
N VAL A 136 -3.46 7.81 2.05
CA VAL A 136 -3.37 7.40 3.46
C VAL A 136 -3.94 8.49 4.33
N PHE A 137 -4.75 8.10 5.31
CA PHE A 137 -5.27 9.02 6.31
C PHE A 137 -5.35 8.32 7.68
N HIS A 138 -4.63 8.85 8.67
CA HIS A 138 -4.54 8.26 10.02
C HIS A 138 -4.24 6.74 10.01
N HIS A 139 -3.26 6.33 9.19
CA HIS A 139 -2.87 4.93 8.96
C HIS A 139 -3.94 4.00 8.34
N TYR A 140 -5.05 4.54 7.84
CA TYR A 140 -5.94 3.82 6.92
C TYR A 140 -5.44 4.06 5.49
N HIS A 141 -5.37 2.98 4.72
CA HIS A 141 -4.75 2.98 3.40
C HIS A 141 -5.79 2.57 2.36
N ALA A 142 -5.78 3.23 1.21
CA ALA A 142 -6.58 2.86 0.06
C ALA A 142 -5.68 2.56 -1.14
N PRO A 143 -5.13 1.34 -1.24
CA PRO A 143 -4.22 0.99 -2.33
C PRO A 143 -4.95 0.92 -3.67
N MET A 144 -4.31 1.48 -4.70
CA MET A 144 -4.79 1.53 -6.07
C MET A 144 -3.70 1.05 -7.02
N MET A 145 -4.11 0.47 -8.14
CA MET A 145 -3.22 0.09 -9.25
C MET A 145 -3.83 0.52 -10.57
N ARG A 146 -3.00 1.07 -11.47
CA ARG A 146 -3.40 1.41 -12.84
C ARG A 146 -2.29 1.10 -13.83
N THR A 147 -2.71 0.67 -15.01
CA THR A 147 -1.86 0.60 -16.20
C THR A 147 -2.28 1.71 -17.16
N ILE A 148 -1.35 2.57 -17.54
CA ILE A 148 -1.58 3.75 -18.37
C ILE A 148 -0.64 3.68 -19.57
N LEU A 149 -1.12 4.04 -20.76
CA LEU A 149 -0.31 4.08 -21.98
C LEU A 149 -0.05 5.53 -22.40
N THR A 150 1.19 5.87 -22.73
CA THR A 150 1.52 7.20 -23.32
C THR A 150 1.25 7.25 -24.83
N GLY A 151 1.04 6.09 -25.45
CA GLY A 151 0.86 5.92 -26.89
C GLY A 151 -0.36 5.08 -27.25
N LYS A 152 -0.31 4.46 -28.43
CA LYS A 152 -1.45 3.68 -28.94
C LYS A 152 -1.63 2.36 -28.20
N VAL A 153 -2.90 2.02 -27.93
CA VAL A 153 -3.29 0.71 -27.43
C VAL A 153 -2.93 -0.36 -28.48
N SER A 154 -2.27 -1.43 -28.04
CA SER A 154 -1.99 -2.59 -28.89
C SER A 154 -3.12 -3.63 -28.74
N LYS A 155 -3.28 -4.53 -29.71
CA LYS A 155 -4.23 -5.65 -29.57
C LYS A 155 -3.95 -6.46 -28.29
N ARG A 156 -2.67 -6.69 -27.98
CA ARG A 156 -2.25 -7.40 -26.78
C ARG A 156 -2.63 -6.68 -25.49
N HIS A 157 -2.52 -5.35 -25.45
CA HIS A 157 -2.99 -4.56 -24.30
C HIS A 157 -4.50 -4.74 -24.11
N GLN A 158 -5.28 -4.66 -25.19
CA GLN A 158 -6.73 -4.82 -25.12
C GLN A 158 -7.12 -6.22 -24.62
N GLU A 159 -6.51 -7.28 -25.17
CA GLU A 159 -6.74 -8.67 -24.74
C GLU A 159 -6.48 -8.86 -23.23
N LEU A 160 -5.35 -8.34 -22.72
CA LEU A 160 -4.98 -8.45 -21.32
C LEU A 160 -5.86 -7.61 -20.40
N PHE A 161 -6.27 -6.43 -20.87
CA PHE A 161 -7.22 -5.58 -20.17
C PHE A 161 -8.59 -6.27 -20.05
N ASP A 162 -9.10 -6.83 -21.14
CA ASP A 162 -10.40 -7.51 -21.16
C ASP A 162 -10.39 -8.75 -20.26
N ALA A 163 -9.30 -9.53 -20.27
CA ALA A 163 -9.12 -10.67 -19.37
C ALA A 163 -9.08 -10.23 -17.89
N SER A 164 -8.31 -9.19 -17.57
CA SER A 164 -8.22 -8.64 -16.21
C SER A 164 -9.56 -8.10 -15.73
N ARG A 165 -10.27 -7.37 -16.60
CA ARG A 165 -11.60 -6.83 -16.31
C ARG A 165 -12.63 -7.93 -16.09
N ALA A 166 -12.61 -8.99 -16.91
CA ALA A 166 -13.49 -10.14 -16.74
C ALA A 166 -13.25 -10.84 -15.39
N ALA A 167 -11.98 -11.00 -14.98
CA ALA A 167 -11.63 -11.61 -13.70
C ALA A 167 -12.07 -10.79 -12.48
N LEU A 168 -12.04 -9.45 -12.56
CA LEU A 168 -12.47 -8.57 -11.47
C LEU A 168 -13.99 -8.49 -11.28
N LEU A 169 -14.76 -8.83 -12.32
CA LEU A 169 -16.23 -8.77 -12.31
C LEU A 169 -16.89 -10.14 -12.05
N ALA A 170 -16.11 -11.22 -12.04
CA ALA A 170 -16.56 -12.58 -11.72
C ALA A 170 -16.61 -12.81 -10.22
#